data_AF-A0A060C7H3-F1
#
_entry.id   AF-A0A060C7H3-F1
#
_cell.length_a   1.000
_cell.length_b   1.000
_cell.length_c   1.000
_cell.angle_alpha   90.00
_cell.angle_beta   90.00
_cell.angle_gamma   90.00
#
_symmetry.space_group_name_H-M   'P 1'
#
loop_
_entity.id
_entity.type
_entity.pdbx_description
1 polymer ?
#
loop_
_entity_poly.entity_id
_entity_poly.type
_entity_poly.pdbx_seq_one_letter_code
_entity_poly.pdbx_strand_id
1 'polypeptide(L)'
;ARAGATTAADLLTVGRPAIFVPIPHGGSREEQRRNAETLAKAGVGWCMPEPGFTPQALTQLLAELFASTIKLPQAAAVAASMARPRAAAELADLVERMLRERG
;
A
#
# COMPACT_ATOMS: atom_id res chain seq x y z
N ALA A 1 -3.05 7.22 -5.07
CA ALA A 1 -1.98 7.77 -4.21
C ALA A 1 -0.62 7.46 -4.80
N ARG A 2 0.42 8.25 -4.48
CA ARG A 2 1.81 7.83 -4.73
C ARG A 2 2.15 6.68 -3.77
N ALA A 3 2.96 5.73 -4.20
CA ALA A 3 3.24 4.50 -3.45
C ALA A 3 4.40 4.67 -2.44
N GLY A 4 4.48 5.83 -1.79
CA GLY A 4 5.45 6.10 -0.74
C GLY A 4 5.18 5.23 0.49
N ALA A 5 6.24 4.91 1.25
CA ALA A 5 6.16 3.99 2.38
C ALA A 5 5.14 4.45 3.44
N THR A 6 5.16 5.72 3.84
CA THR A 6 4.24 6.29 4.84
C THR A 6 2.79 6.25 4.35
N THR A 7 2.52 6.72 3.14
CA THR A 7 1.16 6.69 2.56
C THR A 7 0.63 5.26 2.44
N ALA A 8 1.47 4.30 2.05
CA ALA A 8 1.09 2.89 2.04
C ALA A 8 0.74 2.40 3.45
N ALA A 9 1.59 2.67 4.44
CA ALA A 9 1.35 2.27 5.83
C ALA A 9 0.05 2.87 6.40
N ASP A 10 -0.24 4.14 6.11
CA ASP A 10 -1.48 4.80 6.53
C ASP A 10 -2.71 4.13 5.91
N LEU A 11 -2.67 3.85 4.60
CA LEU A 11 -3.77 3.18 3.89
C LEU A 11 -4.04 1.77 4.45
N LEU A 12 -2.99 1.01 4.73
CA LEU A 12 -3.11 -0.30 5.37
C LEU A 12 -3.74 -0.18 6.75
N THR A 13 -3.26 0.78 7.56
CA THR A 13 -3.75 1.00 8.93
C THR A 13 -5.22 1.40 8.97
N VAL A 14 -5.68 2.22 8.03
CA VAL A 14 -7.11 2.62 7.93
C VAL A 14 -7.93 1.56 7.17
N GLY A 15 -7.31 0.53 6.60
CA GLY A 15 -8.00 -0.51 5.83
C GLY A 15 -8.60 0.01 4.52
N ARG A 16 -7.96 1.01 3.88
CA ARG A 16 -8.47 1.63 2.66
C ARG A 16 -7.74 1.11 1.42
N PRO A 17 -8.47 0.55 0.44
CA PRO A 17 -7.86 0.20 -0.82
C PRO A 17 -7.51 1.45 -1.62
N ALA A 18 -6.53 1.34 -2.51
CA ALA A 18 -6.04 2.47 -3.30
C ALA A 18 -5.63 2.06 -4.72
N ILE A 19 -5.69 3.04 -5.62
CA ILE A 19 -5.00 3.01 -6.91
C ILE A 19 -3.64 3.67 -6.69
N PHE A 20 -2.57 2.88 -6.79
CA PHE A 20 -1.18 3.29 -6.63
C PHE A 20 -0.61 3.74 -7.97
N VAL A 21 -0.13 4.99 -8.03
CA VAL A 21 0.50 5.58 -9.21
C VAL A 21 1.94 5.93 -8.85
N PRO A 22 2.90 4.97 -8.92
CA PRO A 22 4.28 5.23 -8.52
C PRO A 22 4.91 6.34 -9.37
N ILE A 23 5.81 7.13 -8.78
CA ILE A 23 6.53 8.17 -9.53
C ILE A 23 7.41 7.53 -10.62
N PRO A 24 7.50 8.12 -11.82
CA PRO A 24 8.26 7.53 -12.94
C PRO A 24 9.76 7.81 -12.86
N HIS A 25 10.19 8.82 -12.10
CA HIS A 25 11.57 9.30 -12.00
C HIS A 25 11.90 9.76 -10.58
N GLY A 26 13.19 9.93 -10.27
CA GLY A 26 13.67 10.39 -8.95
C GLY A 26 14.13 9.27 -8.03
N GLY A 27 14.73 9.66 -6.89
CA GLY A 27 15.43 8.73 -5.98
C GLY A 27 14.55 7.62 -5.39
N SER A 28 13.26 7.87 -5.15
CA SER A 28 12.34 6.88 -4.58
C SER A 28 11.52 6.10 -5.62
N ARG A 29 11.84 6.22 -6.92
CA ARG A 29 11.12 5.56 -8.02
C ARG A 29 11.01 4.05 -7.81
N GLU A 30 12.14 3.40 -7.56
CA GLU A 30 12.20 1.94 -7.47
C GLU A 30 11.48 1.42 -6.22
N GLU A 31 11.62 2.12 -5.09
CA GLU A 31 10.88 1.82 -3.87
C GLU A 31 9.37 1.96 -4.08
N GLN A 32 8.91 3.05 -4.71
CA GLN A 32 7.48 3.24 -4.97
C GLN A 32 6.93 2.20 -5.94
N ARG A 33 7.68 1.85 -6.99
CA ARG A 33 7.31 0.78 -7.93
C ARG A 33 7.12 -0.54 -7.19
N ARG A 34 8.10 -0.94 -6.37
CA ARG A 34 8.05 -2.17 -5.58
C ARG A 34 6.88 -2.16 -4.59
N ASN A 35 6.64 -1.07 -3.90
CA ASN A 35 5.49 -0.93 -2.99
C ASN A 35 4.17 -1.11 -3.73
N ALA A 36 3.98 -0.40 -4.84
CA ALA A 36 2.76 -0.46 -5.64
C ALA A 36 2.48 -1.88 -6.16
N GLU A 37 3.49 -2.54 -6.72
CA GLU A 37 3.37 -3.91 -7.23
C GLU A 37 3.12 -4.93 -6.13
N THR A 38 3.84 -4.82 -5.00
CA THR A 38 3.69 -5.75 -3.87
C THR A 38 2.30 -5.65 -3.27
N LEU A 39 1.82 -4.43 -3.02
CA LEU A 39 0.50 -4.20 -2.43
C LEU A 39 -0.63 -4.59 -3.40
N ALA A 40 -0.50 -4.27 -4.68
CA ALA A 40 -1.47 -4.69 -5.69
C ALA A 40 -1.52 -6.23 -5.81
N LYS A 41 -0.36 -6.90 -5.84
CA LYS A 41 -0.28 -8.37 -5.87
C LYS A 41 -0.89 -9.01 -4.63
N ALA A 42 -0.75 -8.37 -3.47
CA ALA A 42 -1.37 -8.83 -2.23
C ALA A 42 -2.90 -8.64 -2.22
N GLY A 43 -3.47 -7.82 -3.12
CA GLY A 43 -4.90 -7.53 -3.20
C GLY A 43 -5.33 -6.28 -2.44
N VAL A 44 -4.39 -5.44 -1.98
CA VAL A 44 -4.68 -4.19 -1.26
C VAL A 44 -5.31 -3.14 -2.18
N GLY A 45 -5.10 -3.25 -3.49
CA GLY A 45 -5.59 -2.30 -4.47
C GLY A 45 -5.00 -2.56 -5.84
N TRP A 46 -4.79 -1.49 -6.61
CA TRP A 46 -4.40 -1.58 -8.02
C TRP A 46 -3.14 -0.74 -8.27
N CYS A 47 -2.23 -1.25 -9.10
CA CYS A 47 -1.08 -0.48 -9.58
C CYS A 47 -1.40 0.07 -10.98
N MET A 48 -1.30 1.39 -11.14
CA MET A 48 -1.49 2.09 -12.42
C MET A 48 -0.27 2.99 -12.64
N PRO A 49 0.77 2.52 -13.36
CA PRO A 49 1.94 3.34 -13.69
C PRO A 49 1.53 4.64 -14.40
N GLU A 50 2.27 5.72 -14.16
CA GLU A 50 1.92 7.07 -14.66
C GLU A 50 1.64 7.13 -16.18
N PRO A 51 2.39 6.43 -17.08
CA PRO A 51 2.05 6.42 -18.51
C PRO A 51 0.65 5.85 -18.82
N GLY A 52 0.14 4.95 -17.99
CA GLY A 52 -1.19 4.37 -18.09
C GLY A 52 -2.25 5.09 -17.24
N PHE A 53 -1.86 6.10 -16.45
CA PHE A 53 -2.76 6.88 -15.62
C PHE A 53 -3.47 7.97 -16.45
N THR A 54 -4.34 7.53 -17.36
CA THR A 54 -5.13 8.40 -18.23
C THR A 54 -6.58 8.52 -17.73
N PRO A 55 -7.31 9.59 -18.08
CA PRO A 55 -8.72 9.72 -17.73
C PRO A 55 -9.56 8.53 -18.17
N GLN A 56 -9.31 7.99 -19.36
CA GLN A 56 -10.04 6.85 -19.92
C GLN A 56 -9.79 5.58 -19.11
N ALA A 57 -8.52 5.23 -18.86
CA ALA A 57 -8.16 4.03 -18.09
C ALA A 57 -8.65 4.12 -16.64
N LEU A 58 -8.53 5.30 -16.02
CA LEU A 58 -9.01 5.53 -14.66
C LEU A 58 -10.54 5.40 -14.59
N THR A 59 -11.27 5.98 -15.55
CA THR A 59 -12.74 5.92 -15.59
C THR A 59 -13.21 4.47 -15.73
N GLN A 60 -12.58 3.71 -16.64
CA GLN A 60 -12.91 2.30 -16.82
C GLN A 60 -12.70 1.50 -15.54
N LEU A 61 -11.54 1.67 -14.89
CA LEU A 61 -11.26 0.98 -13.63
C LEU A 61 -12.28 1.36 -12.56
N LEU A 62 -12.57 2.65 -12.37
CA LEU A 62 -13.56 3.09 -11.37
C LEU A 62 -14.95 2.53 -11.65
N ALA A 63 -15.39 2.49 -12.91
CA ALA A 63 -16.66 1.88 -13.29
C ALA A 63 -16.72 0.40 -12.92
N GLU A 64 -15.65 -0.36 -13.21
CA GLU A 64 -15.54 -1.77 -12.82
C GLU A 64 -15.55 -1.99 -11.31
N LEU A 65 -14.95 -1.07 -10.54
CA LEU A 65 -14.91 -1.15 -9.08
C LEU A 65 -16.27 -0.83 -8.46
N PHE A 66 -16.96 0.19 -8.95
CA PHE A 66 -18.29 0.57 -8.45
C PHE A 66 -19.39 -0.40 -8.88
N ALA A 67 -19.23 -1.08 -10.01
CA ALA A 67 -20.16 -2.14 -10.43
C ALA A 67 -20.03 -3.42 -9.57
N SER A 68 -18.93 -3.59 -8.84
CA SER A 68 -18.70 -4.77 -8.00
C SER A 68 -18.94 -4.47 -6.52
N THR A 69 -19.88 -5.19 -5.91
CA THR A 69 -20.10 -5.16 -4.46
C THR A 69 -19.04 -5.91 -3.66
N ILE A 70 -18.08 -6.57 -4.33
CA ILE A 70 -17.12 -7.49 -3.72
C ILE A 70 -15.69 -6.94 -3.75
N LYS A 71 -15.25 -6.36 -4.88
CA LYS A 71 -13.85 -5.96 -5.09
C LYS A 71 -13.34 -4.97 -4.03
N LEU A 72 -14.10 -3.92 -3.75
CA LEU A 72 -13.70 -2.88 -2.79
C LEU A 72 -13.69 -3.38 -1.34
N PRO A 73 -14.73 -4.08 -0.82
CA PRO A 73 -14.69 -4.67 0.51
C PRO A 73 -13.57 -5.69 0.71
N GLN A 74 -13.30 -6.54 -0.28
CA GLN A 74 -12.20 -7.51 -0.20
C GLN A 74 -10.84 -6.80 -0.10
N ALA A 75 -10.60 -5.81 -0.97
CA ALA A 75 -9.35 -5.06 -0.93
C ALA A 75 -9.17 -4.28 0.38
N ALA A 76 -10.26 -3.75 0.95
CA ALA A 76 -10.25 -3.12 2.27
C ALA A 76 -9.89 -4.10 3.39
N ALA A 77 -10.46 -5.30 3.38
CA ALA A 77 -10.15 -6.35 4.36
C ALA A 77 -8.68 -6.79 4.28
N VAL A 78 -8.16 -6.98 3.06
CA VAL A 78 -6.75 -7.30 2.83
C VAL A 78 -5.85 -6.17 3.33
N ALA A 79 -6.16 -4.91 3.00
CA ALA A 79 -5.42 -3.74 3.47
C ALA A 79 -5.32 -3.74 5.01
N ALA A 80 -6.44 -3.92 5.71
CA ALA A 80 -6.48 -3.95 7.16
C ALA A 80 -5.66 -5.12 7.74
N SER A 81 -5.68 -6.29 7.12
CA SER A 81 -4.92 -7.47 7.59
C SER A 81 -3.39 -7.30 7.51
N MET A 82 -2.92 -6.42 6.61
CA MET A 82 -1.50 -6.15 6.41
C MET A 82 -0.99 -4.99 7.28
N ALA A 83 -1.87 -4.33 8.04
CA ALA A 83 -1.48 -3.25 8.92
C ALA A 83 -0.48 -3.71 10.00
N ARG A 84 0.40 -2.78 10.41
CA ARG A 84 1.35 -2.95 11.51
C ARG A 84 1.32 -1.73 12.44
N PRO A 85 0.19 -1.43 13.09
CA PRO A 85 0.02 -0.20 13.88
C PRO A 85 0.96 -0.12 15.10
N ARG A 86 1.51 -1.25 15.55
CA ARG A 86 2.45 -1.33 16.68
C ARG A 86 3.91 -1.50 16.25
N ALA A 87 4.23 -1.38 14.96
CA ALA A 87 5.59 -1.63 14.45
C ALA A 87 6.68 -0.88 15.22
N ALA A 88 6.43 0.39 15.57
CA ALA A 88 7.39 1.20 16.33
C ALA A 88 7.62 0.65 17.76
N ALA A 89 6.54 0.27 18.45
CA ALA A 89 6.63 -0.30 19.80
C ALA A 89 7.31 -1.69 19.78
N GLU A 90 6.91 -2.55 18.84
CA GLU A 90 7.51 -3.88 18.66
C GLU A 90 9.01 -3.81 18.35
N LEU A 91 9.42 -2.82 17.55
CA LEU A 91 10.83 -2.57 17.27
C LEU A 91 11.58 -2.09 18.51
N ALA A 92 11.00 -1.17 19.29
CA ALA A 92 11.60 -0.70 20.54
C ALA A 92 11.79 -1.85 21.53
N ASP A 93 10.76 -2.67 21.74
CA ASP A 93 10.82 -3.86 22.61
C ASP A 93 11.92 -4.82 22.18
N LEU A 94 12.09 -5.02 20.86
CA LEU A 94 13.15 -5.88 20.32
C LEU A 94 14.54 -5.32 20.62
N VAL A 95 14.76 -4.03 20.37
CA VAL A 95 16.05 -3.37 20.63
C VAL A 95 16.39 -3.43 22.11
N GLU A 96 15.44 -3.15 23.00
CA GLU A 96 15.65 -3.23 24.45
C GLU A 96 16.04 -4.64 24.93
N ARG A 97 15.40 -5.69 24.39
CA ARG A 97 15.77 -7.07 24.71
C ARG A 97 17.20 -7.37 24.31
N MET A 98 17.60 -7.00 23.10
CA MET A 98 18.97 -7.24 22.61
C MET A 98 20.04 -6.54 23.44
N LEU A 99 19.73 -5.36 24.00
CA LEU A 99 20.65 -4.64 24.88
C LEU A 99 20.78 -5.34 26.23
N ARG A 100 19.70 -5.89 26.80
CA ARG A 100 19.72 -6.64 28.06
C ARG A 100 20.48 -7.97 27.96
N GLU A 101 20.43 -8.62 26.80
CA GLU A 101 21.14 -9.90 26.56
C GLU A 101 22.64 -9.74 26.27
N ARG A 102 23.09 -8.51 25.98
CA ARG A 102 24.50 -8.18 25.67
C ARG A 102 25.25 -7.56 26.85
N GLY A 103 24.55 -7.17 27.92
CA GLY A 103 25.15 -6.66 29.17
C GLY A 103 25.30 -7.76 30.19
#